data_AF-A0A4Y2DKT3-F1
#
_entry.id   AF-A0A4Y2DKT3-F1
#
_cell.length_a   1.000
_cell.length_b   1.000
_cell.length_c   1.000
_cell.angle_alpha   90.00
_cell.angle_beta   90.00
_cell.angle_gamma   90.00
#
_symmetry.space_group_name_H-M   'P 1'
#
loop_
_entity.id
_entity.type
_entity.pdbx_description
1 polymer ?
#
loop_
_entity_poly.entity_id
_entity_poly.type
_entity_poly.pdbx_seq_one_letter_code
_entity_poly.pdbx_strand_id
1 'polypeptide(L)'
;MSSILNGAGNNAAKAFKDLYDLWFDAKGSKTQYLETLKKEGVNLPNMSSILSGAGIKSPKAFKDLYDLWFDVKGNKTQYLKTLEDEGVNLSHMSSILGRAGANAAKAFKDLYDLWFDAEGEKTQCLKTLEKEGINLTSISSILHGAAANAAKAFKDLYDLWFDAEGKKKQHLKHFIKKKNEEKSFTMHNLSSILNGAGANVKDAFEKLHSVCFNNKGKRTKLLDDFYNADFEPSNLSCILCGTGTRASSILKRLHSVCFDDEGERTGLLDDFYNAGFRPADLCNILSAAADSLKEFHDFCFTGETKKYLNHFLNEKEGFMLSNLSDILHGTRANICPVLKDFHDVCFDETGNKTQLLDDFYNAGFRSDDLSNILSMAGNNATSILRNFHKSCFSKESYLDHFLAEEELFTPKDLSRILRGVGMNICPIFEKLHDLCFDKSGNRTDYLDSLIKNKPSFKILNVLYERVRKAPTFLNDIPFQQLDISIIKEDEMEDIDGPSTPLSNEVEHTNLNSNTLPIRNGKKRNLGSAQQQGRSGKKQKVSLQQSNSSSQGMGSSEYRHNLKKKRRIQKYSIPDEEQQEMFLRLKE
;
A
#
# COMPACT_ATOMS: atom_id res chain seq x y z
N MET A 1 -20.62 2.18 -16.05
CA MET A 1 -21.47 3.18 -16.77
C MET A 1 -22.61 3.75 -15.93
N SER A 2 -23.36 2.96 -15.14
CA SER A 2 -24.49 3.48 -14.32
C SER A 2 -24.08 4.61 -13.36
N SER A 3 -22.89 4.53 -12.74
CA SER A 3 -22.34 5.58 -11.88
C SER A 3 -21.98 6.87 -12.63
N ILE A 4 -21.46 6.75 -13.85
CA ILE A 4 -21.04 7.89 -14.69
C ILE A 4 -22.25 8.74 -15.08
N LEU A 5 -23.33 8.07 -15.51
CA LEU A 5 -24.54 8.71 -16.02
C LEU A 5 -25.52 9.13 -14.92
N ASN A 6 -25.15 8.98 -13.64
CA ASN A 6 -25.96 9.45 -12.53
C ASN A 6 -26.20 10.97 -12.66
N GLY A 7 -27.45 11.40 -12.52
CA GLY A 7 -27.87 12.79 -12.74
C GLY A 7 -28.09 13.21 -14.19
N ALA A 8 -27.95 12.31 -15.18
CA ALA A 8 -28.23 12.64 -16.59
C ALA A 8 -29.73 12.76 -16.92
N GLY A 9 -30.61 12.15 -16.11
CA GLY A 9 -32.07 12.20 -16.29
C GLY A 9 -32.51 11.77 -17.69
N ASN A 10 -33.41 12.54 -18.32
CA ASN A 10 -33.93 12.26 -19.67
C ASN A 10 -32.84 12.28 -20.76
N ASN A 11 -31.66 12.84 -20.48
CA ASN A 11 -30.53 12.87 -21.40
C ASN A 11 -29.57 11.69 -21.24
N ALA A 12 -29.89 10.70 -20.38
CA ALA A 12 -29.03 9.55 -20.14
C ALA A 12 -28.72 8.76 -21.42
N ALA A 13 -29.72 8.57 -22.31
CA ALA A 13 -29.53 7.86 -23.57
C ALA A 13 -28.54 8.59 -24.50
N LYS A 14 -28.65 9.92 -24.61
CA LYS A 14 -27.71 10.73 -25.38
C LYS A 14 -26.31 10.69 -24.79
N ALA A 15 -26.17 10.91 -23.49
CA ALA A 15 -24.88 10.90 -22.81
C ALA A 15 -24.21 9.52 -22.87
N PHE A 16 -24.99 8.45 -22.77
CA PHE A 16 -24.51 7.08 -23.00
C PHE A 16 -23.97 6.93 -24.41
N LYS A 17 -24.74 7.33 -25.43
CA LYS A 17 -24.34 7.21 -26.82
C LYS A 17 -23.07 8.01 -27.12
N ASP A 18 -23.02 9.27 -26.71
CA ASP A 18 -21.86 10.14 -26.93
C ASP A 18 -20.58 9.59 -26.26
N LEU A 19 -20.71 9.00 -25.06
CA LEU A 19 -19.59 8.36 -24.37
C LEU A 19 -19.22 7.01 -24.99
N TYR A 20 -20.22 6.25 -25.45
CA TYR A 20 -20.02 4.99 -26.16
C TYR A 20 -19.25 5.21 -27.45
N ASP A 21 -19.64 6.22 -28.24
CA ASP A 21 -19.00 6.55 -29.52
C ASP A 21 -17.54 7.06 -29.34
N LEU A 22 -17.18 7.53 -28.14
CA LEU A 22 -15.78 7.81 -27.78
C LEU A 22 -14.99 6.54 -27.48
N TRP A 23 -15.63 5.50 -26.95
CA TRP A 23 -14.98 4.28 -26.47
C TRP A 23 -14.99 3.14 -27.49
N PHE A 24 -16.03 3.10 -28.31
CA PHE A 24 -16.28 2.06 -29.29
C PHE A 24 -16.67 2.68 -30.63
N ASP A 25 -16.21 2.07 -31.72
CA ASP A 25 -16.63 2.44 -33.06
C ASP A 25 -18.02 1.89 -33.38
N ALA A 26 -18.53 2.21 -34.58
CA ALA A 26 -19.84 1.75 -35.03
C ALA A 26 -19.98 0.21 -35.13
N LYS A 27 -18.87 -0.54 -35.15
CA LYS A 27 -18.84 -2.01 -35.15
C LYS A 27 -18.71 -2.58 -33.73
N GLY A 28 -18.62 -1.74 -32.70
CA GLY A 28 -18.39 -2.13 -31.30
C GLY A 28 -16.93 -2.47 -30.98
N SER A 29 -16.00 -2.17 -31.89
CA SER A 29 -14.56 -2.33 -31.64
C SER A 29 -14.04 -1.17 -30.81
N LYS A 30 -13.05 -1.40 -29.95
CA LYS A 30 -12.46 -0.33 -29.12
C LYS A 30 -11.83 0.74 -30.00
N THR A 31 -12.08 1.99 -29.67
CA THR A 31 -11.38 3.11 -30.27
C THR A 31 -9.96 3.23 -29.73
N GLN A 32 -9.14 4.06 -30.38
CA GLN A 32 -7.79 4.41 -29.92
C GLN A 32 -7.77 4.91 -28.47
N TYR A 33 -8.82 5.59 -28.01
CA TYR A 33 -8.94 6.07 -26.64
C TYR A 33 -8.86 4.92 -25.62
N LEU A 34 -9.65 3.85 -25.82
CA LEU A 34 -9.64 2.71 -24.91
C LEU A 34 -8.41 1.82 -25.06
N GLU A 35 -7.89 1.65 -26.27
CA GLU A 35 -6.65 0.90 -26.48
C GLU A 35 -5.46 1.57 -25.78
N THR A 36 -5.36 2.90 -25.86
CA THR A 36 -4.33 3.67 -25.16
C THR A 36 -4.44 3.54 -23.64
N LEU A 37 -5.65 3.72 -23.08
CA LEU A 37 -5.86 3.56 -21.64
C LEU A 37 -5.49 2.15 -21.15
N LYS A 38 -5.91 1.12 -21.89
CA LYS A 38 -5.59 -0.27 -21.55
C LYS A 38 -4.09 -0.54 -21.58
N LYS A 39 -3.38 -0.04 -22.59
CA LYS A 39 -1.92 -0.17 -22.71
C LYS A 39 -1.21 0.45 -21.51
N GLU A 40 -1.71 1.58 -21.01
CA GLU A 40 -1.15 2.32 -19.87
C GLU A 40 -1.74 1.88 -18.50
N GLY A 41 -2.40 0.73 -18.45
CA GLY A 41 -2.88 0.13 -17.19
C GLY A 41 -4.12 0.81 -16.58
N VAL A 42 -4.81 1.71 -17.31
CA VAL A 42 -6.07 2.30 -16.89
C VAL A 42 -7.24 1.54 -17.50
N ASN A 43 -8.08 0.97 -16.65
CA ASN A 43 -9.25 0.21 -17.10
C ASN A 43 -10.56 1.03 -16.98
N LEU A 44 -11.63 0.49 -17.58
CA LEU A 44 -12.96 1.10 -17.52
C LEU A 44 -13.49 1.31 -16.10
N PRO A 45 -13.26 0.42 -15.12
CA PRO A 45 -13.55 0.70 -13.71
C PRO A 45 -12.84 1.95 -13.16
N ASN A 46 -11.57 2.17 -13.47
CA ASN A 46 -10.86 3.40 -13.06
C ASN A 46 -11.55 4.64 -13.64
N MET A 47 -11.79 4.66 -14.96
CA MET A 47 -12.49 5.78 -15.61
C MET A 47 -13.92 5.96 -15.10
N SER A 48 -14.63 4.88 -14.81
CA SER A 48 -15.97 4.92 -14.23
C SER A 48 -15.99 5.49 -12.82
N SER A 49 -14.93 5.24 -12.04
CA SER A 49 -14.74 5.84 -10.72
C SER A 49 -14.52 7.34 -10.84
N ILE A 50 -13.56 7.77 -11.67
CA ILE A 50 -13.21 9.19 -11.86
C ILE A 50 -14.44 9.97 -12.36
N LEU A 51 -15.10 9.49 -13.40
CA LEU A 51 -16.22 10.17 -14.06
C LEU A 51 -17.57 9.93 -13.37
N SER A 52 -17.59 9.26 -12.21
CA SER A 52 -18.82 9.03 -11.45
C SER A 52 -19.54 10.36 -11.17
N GLY A 53 -20.83 10.43 -11.50
CA GLY A 53 -21.66 11.63 -11.34
C GLY A 53 -21.43 12.73 -12.38
N ALA A 54 -20.68 12.48 -13.46
CA ALA A 54 -20.52 13.45 -14.55
C ALA A 54 -21.83 13.67 -15.35
N GLY A 55 -22.72 12.67 -15.37
CA GLY A 55 -24.03 12.74 -16.01
C GLY A 55 -23.91 13.07 -17.51
N ILE A 56 -24.67 14.07 -17.96
CA ILE A 56 -24.64 14.55 -19.35
C ILE A 56 -23.28 15.11 -19.79
N LYS A 57 -22.43 15.52 -18.85
CA LYS A 57 -21.08 16.05 -19.13
C LYS A 57 -20.03 14.96 -19.26
N SER A 58 -20.39 13.69 -19.10
CA SER A 58 -19.44 12.57 -19.13
C SER A 58 -18.60 12.45 -20.41
N PRO A 59 -19.13 12.65 -21.64
CA PRO A 59 -18.29 12.57 -22.84
C PRO A 59 -17.23 13.67 -22.88
N LYS A 60 -17.64 14.90 -22.55
CA LYS A 60 -16.72 16.04 -22.46
C LYS A 60 -15.68 15.85 -21.35
N ALA A 61 -16.11 15.44 -20.16
CA ALA A 61 -15.21 15.24 -19.03
C ALA A 61 -14.18 14.11 -19.28
N PHE A 62 -14.60 13.04 -19.97
CA PHE A 62 -13.69 12.01 -20.45
C PHE A 62 -12.66 12.61 -21.42
N LYS A 63 -13.12 13.31 -22.46
CA LYS A 63 -12.26 13.84 -23.50
C LYS A 63 -11.28 14.89 -22.97
N ASP A 64 -11.76 15.83 -22.15
CA ASP A 64 -10.92 16.86 -21.55
C ASP A 64 -9.83 16.25 -20.65
N LEU A 65 -10.13 15.19 -19.90
CA LEU A 65 -9.13 14.50 -19.08
C LEU A 65 -8.16 13.68 -19.93
N TYR A 66 -8.68 12.99 -20.95
CA TYR A 66 -7.85 12.23 -21.88
C TYR A 66 -6.86 13.14 -22.59
N ASP A 67 -7.29 14.30 -23.08
CA ASP A 67 -6.45 15.26 -23.81
C ASP A 67 -5.36 15.89 -22.90
N LEU A 68 -5.53 15.84 -21.57
CA LEU A 68 -4.48 16.19 -20.60
C LEU A 68 -3.46 15.07 -20.43
N TRP A 69 -3.86 13.82 -20.59
CA TRP A 69 -3.02 12.64 -20.40
C TRP A 69 -2.30 12.19 -21.67
N PHE A 70 -2.97 12.29 -22.80
CA PHE A 70 -2.52 11.78 -24.08
C PHE A 70 -2.72 12.81 -25.19
N ASP A 71 -1.80 12.82 -26.14
CA ASP A 71 -1.95 13.56 -27.38
C ASP A 71 -2.93 12.86 -28.34
N VAL A 72 -3.20 13.49 -29.48
CA VAL A 72 -4.08 12.94 -30.53
C VAL A 72 -3.61 11.61 -31.13
N LYS A 73 -2.33 11.26 -30.95
CA LYS A 73 -1.75 9.97 -31.39
C LYS A 73 -1.75 8.93 -30.26
N GLY A 74 -2.20 9.28 -29.05
CA GLY A 74 -2.20 8.39 -27.88
C GLY A 74 -0.85 8.35 -27.15
N ASN A 75 0.09 9.26 -27.45
CA ASN A 75 1.33 9.35 -26.69
C ASN A 75 1.10 10.14 -25.41
N LYS A 76 1.79 9.77 -24.32
CA LYS A 76 1.78 10.53 -23.06
C LYS A 76 2.16 11.99 -23.30
N THR A 77 1.35 12.91 -22.78
CA THR A 77 1.69 14.32 -22.70
C THR A 77 2.83 14.56 -21.71
N GLN A 78 3.36 15.78 -21.68
CA GLN A 78 4.33 16.20 -20.68
C GLN A 78 3.80 16.02 -19.25
N TYR A 79 2.51 16.26 -19.02
CA TYR A 79 1.88 16.09 -17.70
C TYR A 79 2.11 14.69 -17.12
N LEU A 80 1.86 13.64 -17.91
CA LEU A 80 2.05 12.27 -17.42
C LEU A 80 3.52 11.89 -17.31
N LYS A 81 4.36 12.31 -18.26
CA LYS A 81 5.80 12.02 -18.21
C LYS A 81 6.42 12.56 -16.91
N THR A 82 6.17 13.83 -16.60
CA THR A 82 6.65 14.47 -15.37
C THR A 82 6.14 13.77 -14.11
N LEU A 83 4.87 13.33 -14.09
CA LEU A 83 4.32 12.59 -12.95
C LEU A 83 4.98 11.22 -12.77
N GLU A 84 5.21 10.50 -13.87
CA GLU A 84 5.84 9.18 -13.84
C GLU A 84 7.31 9.25 -13.42
N ASP A 85 8.04 10.28 -13.84
CA ASP A 85 9.41 10.55 -13.40
C ASP A 85 9.50 10.76 -11.87
N GLU A 86 8.41 11.26 -11.25
CA GLU A 86 8.27 11.41 -9.80
C GLU A 86 7.57 10.22 -9.10
N GLY A 87 7.40 9.09 -9.81
CA GLY A 87 6.82 7.85 -9.27
C GLY A 87 5.29 7.85 -9.16
N VAL A 88 4.61 8.83 -9.74
CA VAL A 88 3.14 8.95 -9.73
C VAL A 88 2.54 8.45 -11.03
N ASN A 89 2.07 7.20 -11.04
CA ASN A 89 1.39 6.63 -12.20
C ASN A 89 -0.11 7.01 -12.27
N LEU A 90 -0.76 6.61 -13.36
CA LEU A 90 -2.18 6.83 -13.59
C LEU A 90 -3.11 6.16 -12.56
N SER A 91 -2.67 5.09 -11.90
CA SER A 91 -3.46 4.44 -10.84
C SER A 91 -3.55 5.33 -9.59
N HIS A 92 -2.45 6.00 -9.22
CA HIS A 92 -2.44 7.01 -8.16
C HIS A 92 -3.36 8.18 -8.52
N MET A 93 -3.26 8.70 -9.75
CA MET A 93 -4.13 9.79 -10.22
C MET A 93 -5.61 9.39 -10.22
N SER A 94 -5.91 8.18 -10.69
CA SER A 94 -7.27 7.65 -10.69
C SER A 94 -7.84 7.52 -9.28
N SER A 95 -6.99 7.14 -8.33
CA SER A 95 -7.33 7.05 -6.92
C SER A 95 -7.61 8.42 -6.28
N ILE A 96 -6.83 9.45 -6.61
CA ILE A 96 -7.06 10.82 -6.13
C ILE A 96 -8.36 11.38 -6.73
N LEU A 97 -8.52 11.23 -8.05
CA LEU A 97 -9.62 11.84 -8.83
C LEU A 97 -10.93 11.04 -8.78
N GLY A 98 -10.99 9.94 -8.03
CA GLY A 98 -12.21 9.13 -7.89
C GLY A 98 -13.39 10.02 -7.49
N ARG A 99 -14.49 9.93 -8.26
CA ARG A 99 -15.71 10.75 -8.12
C ARG A 99 -15.56 12.25 -8.41
N ALA A 100 -14.50 12.68 -9.11
CA ALA A 100 -14.39 14.07 -9.57
C ALA A 100 -15.46 14.44 -10.61
N GLY A 101 -16.01 13.44 -11.31
CA GLY A 101 -17.13 13.58 -12.25
C GLY A 101 -16.79 14.55 -13.38
N ALA A 102 -17.67 15.53 -13.60
CA ALA A 102 -17.50 16.54 -14.64
C ALA A 102 -16.28 17.45 -14.44
N ASN A 103 -15.69 17.48 -13.24
CA ASN A 103 -14.55 18.34 -12.89
C ASN A 103 -13.22 17.59 -12.95
N ALA A 104 -13.16 16.35 -13.44
CA ALA A 104 -11.96 15.52 -13.40
C ALA A 104 -10.73 16.18 -14.05
N ALA A 105 -10.88 16.72 -15.27
CA ALA A 105 -9.81 17.42 -15.97
C ALA A 105 -9.30 18.65 -15.20
N LYS A 106 -10.24 19.45 -14.66
CA LYS A 106 -9.90 20.63 -13.85
C LYS A 106 -9.16 20.23 -12.58
N ALA A 107 -9.67 19.22 -11.86
CA ALA A 107 -9.07 18.77 -10.61
C ALA A 107 -7.66 18.19 -10.82
N PHE A 108 -7.45 17.45 -11.91
CA PHE A 108 -6.12 17.00 -12.32
C PHE A 108 -5.19 18.19 -12.58
N LYS A 109 -5.62 19.14 -13.42
CA LYS A 109 -4.79 20.28 -13.84
C LYS A 109 -4.46 21.19 -12.66
N ASP A 110 -5.45 21.55 -11.84
CA ASP A 110 -5.24 22.37 -10.64
C ASP A 110 -4.25 21.70 -9.66
N LEU A 111 -4.30 20.37 -9.51
CA LEU A 111 -3.36 19.64 -8.63
C LEU A 111 -1.97 19.59 -9.25
N TYR A 112 -1.88 19.32 -10.55
CA TYR A 112 -0.62 19.33 -11.28
C TYR A 112 0.07 20.70 -11.13
N ASP A 113 -0.67 21.79 -11.31
CA ASP A 113 -0.13 23.17 -11.22
C ASP A 113 0.33 23.56 -9.81
N LEU A 114 -0.05 22.80 -8.78
CA LEU A 114 0.50 22.95 -7.43
C LEU A 114 1.82 22.19 -7.25
N TRP A 115 2.07 21.15 -8.05
CA TRP A 115 3.27 20.33 -7.98
C TRP A 115 4.34 20.76 -8.99
N PHE A 116 3.92 21.16 -10.18
CA PHE A 116 4.76 21.55 -11.30
C PHE A 116 4.29 22.86 -11.93
N ASP A 117 5.20 23.60 -12.53
CA ASP A 117 4.84 24.76 -13.36
C ASP A 117 4.49 24.36 -14.81
N ALA A 118 4.33 25.36 -15.68
CA ALA A 118 3.93 25.13 -17.07
C ALA A 118 5.00 24.39 -17.89
N GLU A 119 6.26 24.51 -17.49
CA GLU A 119 7.43 23.85 -18.06
C GLU A 119 7.66 22.45 -17.47
N GLY A 120 6.84 22.03 -16.49
CA GLY A 120 6.96 20.74 -15.81
C GLY A 120 8.03 20.72 -14.72
N GLU A 121 8.56 21.88 -14.34
CA GLU A 121 9.54 22.01 -13.26
C GLU A 121 8.85 22.04 -11.89
N LYS A 122 9.50 21.47 -10.87
CA LYS A 122 8.92 21.37 -9.53
C LYS A 122 8.66 22.75 -8.93
N THR A 123 7.44 22.96 -8.43
CA THR A 123 7.10 24.17 -7.67
C THR A 123 7.82 24.20 -6.33
N GLN A 124 7.79 25.36 -5.66
CA GLN A 124 8.32 25.48 -4.30
C GLN A 124 7.63 24.54 -3.29
N CYS A 125 6.34 24.21 -3.51
CA CYS A 125 5.61 23.28 -2.66
C CYS A 125 6.24 21.88 -2.71
N LEU A 126 6.47 21.37 -3.91
CA LEU A 126 7.06 20.03 -4.09
C LEU A 126 8.51 19.98 -3.61
N LYS A 127 9.32 20.99 -3.95
CA LYS A 127 10.71 21.12 -3.45
C LYS A 127 10.79 21.10 -1.92
N THR A 128 9.82 21.73 -1.25
CA THR A 128 9.75 21.74 0.22
C THR A 128 9.42 20.35 0.78
N LEU A 129 8.46 19.64 0.17
CA LEU A 129 8.09 18.29 0.58
C LEU A 129 9.26 17.30 0.45
N GLU A 130 9.98 17.35 -0.67
CA GLU A 130 11.14 16.48 -0.92
C GLU A 130 12.28 16.74 0.07
N LYS A 131 12.57 18.01 0.36
CA LYS A 131 13.55 18.38 1.37
C LYS A 131 13.22 17.81 2.75
N GLU A 132 11.93 17.62 3.02
CA GLU A 132 11.41 17.04 4.26
C GLU A 132 11.17 15.53 4.20
N GLY A 133 11.65 14.88 3.12
CA GLY A 133 11.58 13.43 2.94
C GLY A 133 10.20 12.91 2.57
N ILE A 134 9.34 13.76 2.02
CA ILE A 134 7.97 13.41 1.61
C ILE A 134 7.93 13.33 0.08
N ASN A 135 7.65 12.15 -0.44
CA ASN A 135 7.47 11.94 -1.88
C ASN A 135 6.01 12.09 -2.31
N LEU A 136 5.78 12.27 -3.61
CA LEU A 136 4.44 12.40 -4.16
C LEU A 136 3.60 11.14 -4.04
N THR A 137 4.20 9.95 -3.97
CA THR A 137 3.45 8.70 -3.72
C THR A 137 2.74 8.74 -2.37
N SER A 138 3.42 9.23 -1.32
CA SER A 138 2.85 9.39 0.02
C SER A 138 1.74 10.44 0.03
N ILE A 139 1.95 11.58 -0.63
CA ILE A 139 0.91 12.61 -0.80
C ILE A 139 -0.29 12.05 -1.58
N SER A 140 -0.05 11.26 -2.62
CA SER A 140 -1.10 10.65 -3.43
C SER A 140 -1.96 9.68 -2.61
N SER A 141 -1.34 8.89 -1.72
CA SER A 141 -2.06 8.03 -0.79
C SER A 141 -2.90 8.84 0.20
N ILE A 142 -2.37 9.92 0.77
CA ILE A 142 -3.13 10.82 1.65
C ILE A 142 -4.34 11.43 0.91
N LEU A 143 -4.15 11.86 -0.33
CA LEU A 143 -5.17 12.48 -1.18
C LEU A 143 -6.12 11.48 -1.86
N HIS A 144 -5.98 10.18 -1.60
CA HIS A 144 -6.88 9.15 -2.12
C HIS A 144 -8.34 9.54 -1.85
N GLY A 145 -9.17 9.59 -2.89
CA GLY A 145 -10.58 9.97 -2.79
C GLY A 145 -10.86 11.46 -2.59
N ALA A 146 -9.88 12.35 -2.78
CA ALA A 146 -10.11 13.80 -2.71
C ALA A 146 -10.99 14.36 -3.84
N ALA A 147 -11.12 13.61 -4.95
CA ALA A 147 -12.01 13.90 -6.07
C ALA A 147 -11.77 15.31 -6.65
N ALA A 148 -12.84 16.05 -6.90
CA ALA A 148 -12.78 17.43 -7.40
C ALA A 148 -12.07 18.42 -6.44
N ASN A 149 -11.85 18.04 -5.17
CA ASN A 149 -11.21 18.87 -4.16
C ASN A 149 -9.71 18.57 -3.99
N ALA A 150 -9.09 17.75 -4.84
CA ALA A 150 -7.71 17.29 -4.68
C ALA A 150 -6.70 18.45 -4.50
N ALA A 151 -6.75 19.45 -5.39
CA ALA A 151 -5.88 20.62 -5.31
C ALA A 151 -6.07 21.42 -4.00
N LYS A 152 -7.33 21.63 -3.59
CA LYS A 152 -7.66 22.30 -2.33
C LYS A 152 -7.16 21.51 -1.13
N ALA A 153 -7.38 20.20 -1.10
CA ALA A 153 -6.96 19.33 -0.01
C ALA A 153 -5.43 19.30 0.14
N PHE A 154 -4.70 19.23 -0.98
CA PHE A 154 -3.25 19.35 -0.99
C PHE A 154 -2.81 20.69 -0.42
N LYS A 155 -3.38 21.79 -0.93
CA LYS A 155 -3.00 23.14 -0.52
C LYS A 155 -3.28 23.39 0.96
N ASP A 156 -4.44 22.98 1.45
CA ASP A 156 -4.83 23.07 2.85
C ASP A 156 -3.86 22.28 3.76
N LEU A 157 -3.45 21.08 3.35
CA LEU A 157 -2.46 20.29 4.08
C LEU A 157 -1.08 20.95 4.07
N TYR A 158 -0.63 21.41 2.90
CA TYR A 158 0.64 22.10 2.75
C TYR A 158 0.70 23.34 3.64
N ASP A 159 -0.35 24.17 3.61
CA ASP A 159 -0.42 25.40 4.41
C ASP A 159 -0.60 25.10 5.91
N LEU A 160 -1.07 23.90 6.28
CA LEU A 160 -1.11 23.45 7.67
C LEU A 160 0.27 23.01 8.18
N TRP A 161 1.05 22.36 7.31
CA TRP A 161 2.39 21.85 7.62
C TRP A 161 3.48 22.89 7.50
N PHE A 162 3.37 23.83 6.55
CA PHE A 162 4.42 24.77 6.19
C PHE A 162 3.90 26.22 6.13
N ASP A 163 4.80 27.17 6.35
CA ASP A 163 4.57 28.58 6.05
C ASP A 163 4.94 28.92 4.60
N ALA A 164 4.77 30.19 4.23
CA ALA A 164 5.06 30.67 2.87
C ALA A 164 6.54 30.52 2.47
N GLU A 165 7.45 30.42 3.45
CA GLU A 165 8.89 30.20 3.22
C GLU A 165 9.25 28.70 3.18
N GLY A 166 8.27 27.80 3.37
CA GLY A 166 8.47 26.37 3.42
C GLY A 166 9.01 25.86 4.77
N LYS A 167 8.92 26.65 5.84
CA LYS A 167 9.33 26.21 7.19
C LYS A 167 8.17 25.50 7.89
N LYS A 168 8.48 24.42 8.62
CA LYS A 168 7.48 23.68 9.41
C LYS A 168 6.72 24.57 10.38
N LYS A 169 5.39 24.52 10.35
CA LYS A 169 4.50 25.15 11.33
C LYS A 169 4.39 24.31 12.61
N GLN A 170 3.83 24.94 13.66
CA GLN A 170 3.81 24.38 15.01
C GLN A 170 3.13 23.01 15.09
N HIS A 171 1.97 22.82 14.45
CA HIS A 171 1.27 21.53 14.49
C HIS A 171 2.12 20.37 13.97
N LEU A 172 2.88 20.57 12.89
CA LEU A 172 3.80 19.55 12.38
C LEU A 172 5.03 19.37 13.29
N LYS A 173 5.57 20.47 13.83
CA LYS A 173 6.70 20.43 14.79
C LYS A 173 6.38 19.66 16.07
N HIS A 174 5.12 19.64 16.50
CA HIS A 174 4.71 18.87 17.67
C HIS A 174 4.87 17.36 17.43
N PHE A 175 4.53 16.88 16.24
CA PHE A 175 4.72 15.48 15.85
C PHE A 175 6.20 15.14 15.59
N ILE A 176 6.90 16.04 14.90
CA ILE A 176 8.25 15.80 14.38
C ILE A 176 9.23 16.71 15.10
N LYS A 177 9.84 16.17 16.15
CA LYS A 177 10.89 16.86 16.89
C LYS A 177 12.25 16.64 16.23
N LYS A 178 13.25 17.47 16.61
CA LYS A 178 14.61 17.31 16.10
C LYS A 178 15.21 16.00 16.61
N LYS A 179 16.14 15.41 15.83
CA LYS A 179 16.92 14.22 16.21
C LYS A 179 17.43 14.35 17.65
N ASN A 180 17.28 13.28 18.43
CA ASN A 180 17.74 13.07 19.81
C ASN A 180 16.68 13.24 20.92
N GLU A 181 15.39 13.43 20.61
CA GLU A 181 14.30 13.21 21.57
C GLU A 181 13.66 11.84 21.32
N GLU A 182 13.55 11.02 22.37
CA GLU A 182 13.51 9.55 22.28
C GLU A 182 12.26 8.96 21.61
N LYS A 183 11.15 9.69 21.47
CA LYS A 183 9.90 9.17 20.84
C LYS A 183 9.15 10.26 20.06
N SER A 184 9.38 10.35 18.74
CA SER A 184 8.66 11.29 17.85
C SER A 184 8.21 10.62 16.53
N PHE A 185 7.11 11.11 15.97
CA PHE A 185 6.60 10.62 14.69
C PHE A 185 7.50 11.09 13.55
N THR A 186 7.55 10.30 12.48
CA THR A 186 8.16 10.70 11.20
C THR A 186 7.09 11.18 10.21
N MET A 187 7.51 11.85 9.13
CA MET A 187 6.61 12.15 8.01
C MET A 187 5.99 10.88 7.41
N HIS A 188 6.75 9.79 7.35
CA HIS A 188 6.24 8.50 6.89
C HIS A 188 5.12 7.99 7.80
N ASN A 189 5.27 8.12 9.12
CA ASN A 189 4.24 7.70 10.06
C ASN A 189 2.94 8.48 9.86
N LEU A 190 3.03 9.80 9.74
CA LEU A 190 1.87 10.66 9.51
C LEU A 190 1.20 10.34 8.17
N SER A 191 2.00 10.09 7.12
CA SER A 191 1.47 9.75 5.80
C SER A 191 0.74 8.40 5.81
N SER A 192 1.27 7.42 6.54
CA SER A 192 0.63 6.12 6.74
C SER A 192 -0.73 6.26 7.47
N ILE A 193 -0.78 7.05 8.55
CA ILE A 193 -2.01 7.26 9.32
C ILE A 193 -3.07 7.99 8.49
N LEU A 194 -2.67 9.05 7.76
CA LEU A 194 -3.57 9.93 7.00
C LEU A 194 -3.90 9.39 5.61
N ASN A 195 -3.37 8.22 5.22
CA ASN A 195 -3.71 7.57 3.97
C ASN A 195 -5.24 7.41 3.85
N GLY A 196 -5.81 7.83 2.71
CA GLY A 196 -7.25 7.82 2.49
C GLY A 196 -8.04 8.97 3.13
N ALA A 197 -7.38 9.99 3.71
CA ALA A 197 -8.10 11.14 4.28
C ALA A 197 -8.75 12.02 3.21
N GLY A 198 -8.19 12.04 2.00
CA GLY A 198 -8.75 12.67 0.81
C GLY A 198 -9.04 14.16 1.03
N ALA A 199 -10.27 14.57 0.69
CA ALA A 199 -10.70 15.96 0.79
C ALA A 199 -10.68 16.53 2.22
N ASN A 200 -10.69 15.66 3.23
CA ASN A 200 -10.80 16.03 4.64
C ASN A 200 -9.46 15.93 5.40
N VAL A 201 -8.33 15.83 4.69
CA VAL A 201 -7.01 15.63 5.32
C VAL A 201 -6.65 16.69 6.37
N LYS A 202 -7.01 17.96 6.13
CA LYS A 202 -6.77 19.03 7.11
C LYS A 202 -7.48 18.75 8.44
N ASP A 203 -8.78 18.46 8.39
CA ASP A 203 -9.59 18.14 9.57
C ASP A 203 -9.10 16.85 10.25
N ALA A 204 -8.73 15.83 9.46
CA ALA A 204 -8.17 14.58 9.96
C ALA A 204 -6.87 14.83 10.75
N PHE A 205 -5.96 15.64 10.22
CA PHE A 205 -4.70 16.00 10.87
C PHE A 205 -4.91 16.84 12.13
N GLU A 206 -5.79 17.85 12.09
CA GLU A 206 -6.11 18.69 13.26
C GLU A 206 -6.74 17.86 14.39
N LYS A 207 -7.66 16.95 14.05
CA LYS A 207 -8.25 16.02 15.04
C LYS A 207 -7.24 15.07 15.62
N LEU A 208 -6.35 14.50 14.80
CA LEU A 208 -5.26 13.65 15.29
C LEU A 208 -4.31 14.44 16.21
N HIS A 209 -3.93 15.65 15.79
CA HIS A 209 -3.11 16.57 16.58
C HIS A 209 -3.72 16.82 17.96
N SER A 210 -5.01 17.17 18.01
CA SER A 210 -5.70 17.47 19.28
C SER A 210 -5.77 16.30 20.26
N VAL A 211 -5.67 15.07 19.75
CA VAL A 211 -5.66 13.85 20.57
C VAL A 211 -4.27 13.54 21.10
N CYS A 212 -3.23 13.87 20.34
CA CYS A 212 -1.84 13.63 20.70
C CYS A 212 -1.21 14.78 21.50
N PHE A 213 -1.65 16.02 21.27
CA PHE A 213 -1.03 17.23 21.82
C PHE A 213 -2.07 18.31 22.14
N ASN A 214 -1.74 19.17 23.12
CA ASN A 214 -2.46 20.42 23.31
C ASN A 214 -1.97 21.52 22.35
N ASN A 215 -2.59 22.70 22.43
CA ASN A 215 -2.24 23.86 21.59
C ASN A 215 -0.79 24.38 21.79
N LYS A 216 -0.15 24.09 22.92
CA LYS A 216 1.25 24.42 23.22
C LYS A 216 2.24 23.33 22.76
N GLY A 217 1.74 22.22 22.22
CA GLY A 217 2.58 21.08 21.81
C GLY A 217 2.98 20.14 22.93
N LYS A 218 2.40 20.29 24.14
CA LYS A 218 2.59 19.29 25.21
C LYS A 218 1.79 18.04 24.84
N ARG A 219 2.39 16.86 24.98
CA ARG A 219 1.71 15.57 24.81
C ARG A 219 0.51 15.49 25.74
N THR A 220 -0.57 14.89 25.26
CA THR A 220 -1.74 14.56 26.07
C THR A 220 -1.45 13.32 26.90
N LYS A 221 -2.21 13.14 27.99
CA LYS A 221 -2.18 11.92 28.80
C LYS A 221 -2.33 10.66 27.92
N LEU A 222 -3.30 10.67 27.01
CA LEU A 222 -3.54 9.56 26.08
C LEU A 222 -2.27 9.11 25.33
N LEU A 223 -1.45 10.04 24.83
CA LEU A 223 -0.22 9.68 24.14
C LEU A 223 0.90 9.27 25.11
N ASP A 224 0.96 9.91 26.28
CA ASP A 224 1.90 9.53 27.33
C ASP A 224 1.65 8.11 27.84
N ASP A 225 0.39 7.68 28.01
CA ASP A 225 0.03 6.33 28.47
C ASP A 225 0.56 5.26 27.51
N PHE A 226 0.38 5.44 26.19
CA PHE A 226 0.97 4.56 25.19
C PHE A 226 2.51 4.50 25.30
N TYR A 227 3.16 5.66 25.43
CA TYR A 227 4.62 5.71 25.48
C TYR A 227 5.20 5.12 26.77
N ASN A 228 4.47 5.25 27.88
CA ASN A 228 4.79 4.64 29.17
C ASN A 228 4.61 3.11 29.13
N ALA A 229 3.71 2.62 28.28
CA ALA A 229 3.57 1.21 27.96
C ALA A 229 4.49 0.77 26.79
N ASP A 230 5.58 1.47 26.51
CA ASP A 230 6.56 1.11 25.47
C ASP A 230 6.05 1.08 24.02
N PHE A 231 4.88 1.66 23.73
CA PHE A 231 4.49 1.87 22.34
C PHE A 231 5.34 2.97 21.73
N GLU A 232 5.90 2.68 20.57
CA GLU A 232 6.61 3.65 19.76
C GLU A 232 5.69 4.35 18.76
N PRO A 233 6.03 5.57 18.29
CA PRO A 233 5.29 6.27 17.24
C PRO A 233 5.06 5.41 15.98
N SER A 234 6.03 4.55 15.65
CA SER A 234 5.93 3.59 14.55
C SER A 234 4.89 2.49 14.80
N ASN A 235 4.73 2.02 16.05
CA ASN A 235 3.70 1.06 16.41
C ASN A 235 2.30 1.67 16.25
N LEU A 236 2.11 2.88 16.79
CA LEU A 236 0.85 3.62 16.64
C LEU A 236 0.55 3.92 15.17
N SER A 237 1.57 4.23 14.38
CA SER A 237 1.43 4.42 12.93
C SER A 237 1.03 3.15 12.19
N CYS A 238 1.58 1.99 12.59
CA CYS A 238 1.28 0.70 11.98
C CYS A 238 -0.19 0.30 12.24
N ILE A 239 -0.63 0.39 13.50
CA ILE A 239 -1.99 0.00 13.88
C ILE A 239 -3.06 0.97 13.33
N LEU A 240 -2.70 2.24 13.15
CA LEU A 240 -3.57 3.29 12.56
C LEU A 240 -3.37 3.48 11.05
N CYS A 241 -2.61 2.60 10.38
CA CYS A 241 -2.35 2.72 8.95
C CYS A 241 -3.66 2.77 8.14
N GLY A 242 -3.80 3.75 7.24
CA GLY A 242 -4.97 3.86 6.36
C GLY A 242 -6.27 4.26 7.07
N THR A 243 -6.21 4.73 8.31
CA THR A 243 -7.41 5.17 9.04
C THR A 243 -7.91 6.53 8.58
N GLY A 244 -7.05 7.37 8.02
CA GLY A 244 -7.41 8.65 7.39
C GLY A 244 -8.19 9.55 8.33
N THR A 245 -9.42 9.89 7.95
CA THR A 245 -10.33 10.73 8.77
C THR A 245 -10.74 10.10 10.09
N ARG A 246 -10.61 8.78 10.25
CA ARG A 246 -10.98 8.05 11.46
C ARG A 246 -9.84 7.93 12.48
N ALA A 247 -8.62 8.33 12.12
CA ALA A 247 -7.41 8.14 12.94
C ALA A 247 -7.60 8.57 14.40
N SER A 248 -8.09 9.80 14.62
CA SER A 248 -8.35 10.35 15.96
C SER A 248 -9.35 9.51 16.78
N SER A 249 -10.47 9.11 16.17
CA SER A 249 -11.50 8.31 16.84
C SER A 249 -11.05 6.88 17.15
N ILE A 250 -10.28 6.27 16.23
CA ILE A 250 -9.75 4.92 16.40
C ILE A 250 -8.67 4.91 17.48
N LEU A 251 -7.76 5.90 17.49
CA LEU A 251 -6.74 6.03 18.53
C LEU A 251 -7.35 6.18 19.93
N LYS A 252 -8.43 6.98 20.06
CA LYS A 252 -9.19 7.08 21.32
C LYS A 252 -9.81 5.76 21.75
N ARG A 253 -10.42 5.03 20.82
CA ARG A 253 -11.01 3.72 21.12
C ARG A 253 -9.93 2.71 21.52
N LEU A 254 -8.81 2.68 20.80
CA LEU A 254 -7.67 1.84 21.15
C LEU A 254 -7.17 2.15 22.57
N HIS A 255 -7.01 3.44 22.90
CA HIS A 255 -6.64 3.87 24.25
C HIS A 255 -7.63 3.34 25.30
N SER A 256 -8.94 3.51 25.12
CA SER A 256 -9.94 3.03 26.08
C SER A 256 -10.02 1.50 26.24
N VAL A 257 -9.45 0.75 25.29
CA VAL A 257 -9.36 -0.71 25.38
C VAL A 257 -8.07 -1.12 26.10
N CYS A 258 -6.99 -0.36 25.90
CA CYS A 258 -5.67 -0.63 26.45
C CYS A 258 -5.44 -0.07 27.86
N PHE A 259 -6.11 1.03 28.22
CA PHE A 259 -5.89 1.77 29.45
C PHE A 259 -7.19 2.16 30.15
N ASP A 260 -7.14 2.27 31.47
CA ASP A 260 -8.22 2.82 32.29
C ASP A 260 -8.17 4.37 32.39
N ASP A 261 -9.03 4.95 33.22
CA ASP A 261 -9.12 6.40 33.40
C ASP A 261 -7.87 6.97 34.11
N GLU A 262 -7.18 6.15 34.90
CA GLU A 262 -5.92 6.42 35.58
C GLU A 262 -4.71 6.34 34.64
N GLY A 263 -4.85 5.69 33.49
CA GLY A 263 -3.79 5.48 32.49
C GLY A 263 -2.99 4.20 32.72
N GLU A 264 -3.47 3.34 33.64
CA GLU A 264 -2.90 2.02 33.88
C GLU A 264 -3.39 1.03 32.83
N ARG A 265 -2.58 0.00 32.55
CA ARG A 265 -2.95 -1.02 31.57
C ARG A 265 -4.19 -1.78 32.02
N THR A 266 -5.12 -2.00 31.10
CA THR A 266 -6.25 -2.91 31.36
C THR A 266 -5.76 -4.35 31.41
N GLY A 267 -6.53 -5.22 32.06
CA GLY A 267 -6.26 -6.67 32.07
C GLY A 267 -6.13 -7.26 30.65
N LEU A 268 -6.86 -6.70 29.67
CA LEU A 268 -6.75 -7.09 28.27
C LEU A 268 -5.34 -6.86 27.71
N LEU A 269 -4.75 -5.70 27.99
CA LEU A 269 -3.39 -5.41 27.53
C LEU A 269 -2.38 -6.22 28.34
N ASP A 270 -2.57 -6.36 29.65
CA ASP A 270 -1.71 -7.18 30.51
C ASP A 270 -1.65 -8.64 30.05
N ASP A 271 -2.76 -9.24 29.64
CA ASP A 271 -2.78 -10.62 29.13
C ASP A 271 -1.84 -10.81 27.92
N PHE A 272 -1.81 -9.85 27.00
CA PHE A 272 -0.83 -9.87 25.90
C PHE A 272 0.61 -9.76 26.39
N TYR A 273 0.92 -8.87 27.34
CA TYR A 273 2.28 -8.74 27.88
C TYR A 273 2.70 -9.98 28.65
N ASN A 274 1.80 -10.56 29.44
CA ASN A 274 2.02 -11.79 30.19
C ASN A 274 2.29 -12.98 29.26
N ALA A 275 1.65 -13.00 28.07
CA ALA A 275 1.93 -13.96 27.02
C ALA A 275 3.24 -13.68 26.26
N GLY A 276 3.89 -12.54 26.49
CA GLY A 276 5.17 -12.16 25.90
C GLY A 276 5.09 -11.26 24.67
N PHE A 277 3.93 -10.71 24.33
CA PHE A 277 3.81 -9.75 23.23
C PHE A 277 4.49 -8.43 23.58
N ARG A 278 5.21 -7.87 22.61
CA ARG A 278 5.61 -6.46 22.65
C ARG A 278 4.59 -5.62 21.87
N PRO A 279 4.48 -4.30 22.14
CA PRO A 279 3.66 -3.38 21.34
C PRO A 279 3.87 -3.51 19.82
N ALA A 280 5.12 -3.69 19.40
CA ALA A 280 5.45 -3.89 17.99
C ALA A 280 4.80 -5.13 17.40
N ASP A 281 4.81 -6.26 18.13
CA ASP A 281 4.25 -7.53 17.66
C ASP A 281 2.73 -7.40 17.49
N LEU A 282 2.06 -6.79 18.48
CA LEU A 282 0.61 -6.54 18.46
C LEU A 282 0.20 -5.58 17.34
N CYS A 283 0.90 -4.45 17.19
CA CYS A 283 0.59 -3.45 16.17
C CYS A 283 0.84 -3.94 14.74
N ASN A 284 1.80 -4.84 14.53
CA ASN A 284 2.05 -5.47 13.25
C ASN A 284 0.93 -6.43 12.85
N ILE A 285 0.47 -7.28 13.79
CA ILE A 285 -0.67 -8.19 13.58
C ILE A 285 -1.93 -7.38 13.25
N LEU A 286 -2.23 -6.38 14.07
CA LEU A 286 -3.41 -5.53 13.96
C LEU A 286 -3.19 -4.32 13.04
N SER A 287 -2.24 -4.38 12.11
CA SER A 287 -1.96 -3.28 11.18
C SER A 287 -3.24 -2.88 10.45
N ALA A 288 -3.61 -1.60 10.53
CA ALA A 288 -4.87 -1.05 10.02
C ALA A 288 -6.18 -1.65 10.61
N ALA A 289 -6.11 -2.33 11.76
CA ALA A 289 -7.24 -3.03 12.39
C ALA A 289 -7.25 -2.90 13.92
N ALA A 290 -6.93 -1.71 14.43
CA ALA A 290 -7.01 -1.41 15.87
C ALA A 290 -8.36 -1.80 16.52
N ASP A 291 -9.45 -1.75 15.76
CA ASP A 291 -10.80 -2.09 16.22
C ASP A 291 -11.00 -3.57 16.53
N SER A 292 -10.14 -4.43 15.98
CA SER A 292 -10.17 -5.89 16.18
C SER A 292 -9.39 -6.32 17.42
N LEU A 293 -8.75 -5.41 18.17
CA LEU A 293 -7.93 -5.76 19.33
C LEU A 293 -8.70 -6.59 20.36
N LYS A 294 -9.93 -6.19 20.69
CA LYS A 294 -10.75 -6.90 21.68
C LYS A 294 -11.18 -8.28 21.18
N GLU A 295 -11.62 -8.37 19.93
CA GLU A 295 -11.98 -9.65 19.31
C GLU A 295 -10.78 -10.60 19.27
N PHE A 296 -9.60 -10.08 18.93
CA PHE A 296 -8.36 -10.84 18.88
C PHE A 296 -7.92 -11.31 20.28
N HIS A 297 -8.06 -10.45 21.30
CA HIS A 297 -7.85 -10.82 22.69
C HIS A 297 -8.75 -11.98 23.11
N ASP A 298 -10.07 -11.81 22.91
CA ASP A 298 -11.05 -12.82 23.32
C ASP A 298 -10.77 -14.15 22.62
N PHE A 299 -10.39 -14.11 21.34
CA PHE A 299 -9.97 -15.29 20.60
C PHE A 299 -8.72 -15.99 21.19
N CYS A 300 -7.71 -15.22 21.60
CA CYS A 300 -6.43 -15.75 22.08
C CYS A 300 -6.45 -16.22 23.53
N PHE A 301 -7.26 -15.60 24.40
CA PHE A 301 -7.16 -15.79 25.84
C PHE A 301 -8.42 -16.34 26.50
N THR A 302 -9.55 -16.38 25.79
CA THR A 302 -10.82 -16.83 26.37
C THR A 302 -11.37 -18.09 25.68
N GLY A 303 -12.14 -18.88 26.43
CA GLY A 303 -12.87 -20.03 25.88
C GLY A 303 -11.98 -21.13 25.28
N GLU A 304 -12.54 -21.81 24.28
CA GLU A 304 -11.91 -22.95 23.60
C GLU A 304 -10.90 -22.54 22.51
N THR A 305 -10.97 -21.30 22.05
CA THR A 305 -10.10 -20.79 20.96
C THR A 305 -8.69 -20.46 21.45
N LYS A 306 -8.47 -20.30 22.75
CA LYS A 306 -7.13 -20.03 23.32
C LYS A 306 -6.06 -21.06 22.93
N LYS A 307 -6.48 -22.29 22.61
CA LYS A 307 -5.58 -23.36 22.15
C LYS A 307 -4.76 -22.93 20.93
N TYR A 308 -5.35 -22.13 20.03
CA TYR A 308 -4.72 -21.75 18.77
C TYR A 308 -3.44 -20.95 18.98
N LEU A 309 -3.42 -19.99 19.92
CA LEU A 309 -2.20 -19.28 20.26
C LEU A 309 -1.29 -20.14 21.16
N ASN A 310 -1.85 -20.83 22.15
CA ASN A 310 -1.08 -21.58 23.14
C ASN A 310 -0.24 -22.71 22.52
N HIS A 311 -0.71 -23.36 21.47
CA HIS A 311 0.07 -24.40 20.79
C HIS A 311 1.35 -23.82 20.18
N PHE A 312 1.33 -22.59 19.64
CA PHE A 312 2.55 -21.93 19.19
C PHE A 312 3.47 -21.56 20.36
N LEU A 313 2.91 -21.08 21.48
CA LEU A 313 3.70 -20.64 22.64
C LEU A 313 4.36 -21.79 23.42
N ASN A 314 3.76 -22.98 23.40
CA ASN A 314 4.25 -24.15 24.15
C ASN A 314 5.25 -25.01 23.36
N GLU A 315 5.44 -24.72 22.07
CA GLU A 315 6.32 -25.48 21.18
C GLU A 315 7.77 -25.01 21.40
N LYS A 316 8.64 -25.91 21.89
CA LYS A 316 10.03 -25.63 22.28
C LYS A 316 10.90 -25.03 21.16
N GLU A 317 10.67 -25.47 19.93
CA GLU A 317 11.29 -25.04 18.67
C GLU A 317 10.33 -24.21 17.81
N GLY A 318 9.23 -23.75 18.42
CA GLY A 318 8.10 -23.12 17.76
C GLY A 318 8.34 -21.69 17.32
N PHE A 319 7.29 -21.10 16.79
CA PHE A 319 7.29 -19.70 16.38
C PHE A 319 7.32 -18.80 17.61
N MET A 320 8.29 -17.89 17.70
CA MET A 320 8.21 -16.77 18.63
C MET A 320 7.06 -15.84 18.24
N LEU A 321 6.57 -15.04 19.19
CA LEU A 321 5.52 -14.06 18.91
C LEU A 321 5.91 -13.04 17.84
N SER A 322 7.19 -12.66 17.77
CA SER A 322 7.70 -11.82 16.68
C SER A 322 7.62 -12.52 15.32
N ASN A 323 7.87 -13.83 15.28
CA ASN A 323 7.74 -14.61 14.05
C ASN A 323 6.28 -14.68 13.58
N LEU A 324 5.36 -14.98 14.50
CA LEU A 324 3.93 -14.97 14.20
C LEU A 324 3.46 -13.58 13.75
N SER A 325 3.96 -12.54 14.40
CA SER A 325 3.63 -11.16 14.04
C SER A 325 4.07 -10.80 12.63
N ASP A 326 5.27 -11.22 12.23
CA ASP A 326 5.78 -11.00 10.86
C ASP A 326 4.98 -11.80 9.82
N ILE A 327 4.56 -13.02 10.15
CA ILE A 327 3.73 -13.86 9.27
C ILE A 327 2.33 -13.27 9.09
N LEU A 328 1.70 -12.93 10.21
CA LEU A 328 0.30 -12.46 10.28
C LEU A 328 0.19 -10.94 10.07
N HIS A 329 1.28 -10.29 9.70
CA HIS A 329 1.29 -8.87 9.39
C HIS A 329 0.27 -8.54 8.30
N GLY A 330 -0.57 -7.52 8.55
CA GLY A 330 -1.54 -7.05 7.56
C GLY A 330 -2.74 -7.97 7.33
N THR A 331 -3.00 -8.94 8.22
CA THR A 331 -4.27 -9.71 8.25
C THR A 331 -5.49 -8.83 8.50
N ARG A 332 -5.30 -7.68 9.17
CA ARG A 332 -6.35 -6.70 9.49
C ARG A 332 -7.48 -7.36 10.30
N ALA A 333 -8.73 -7.12 9.93
CA ALA A 333 -9.91 -7.67 10.60
C ALA A 333 -10.07 -9.19 10.44
N ASN A 334 -9.25 -9.85 9.62
CA ASN A 334 -9.31 -11.31 9.41
C ASN A 334 -8.34 -12.07 10.33
N ILE A 335 -7.74 -11.43 11.34
CA ILE A 335 -6.70 -12.06 12.15
C ILE A 335 -7.14 -13.38 12.80
N CYS A 336 -8.33 -13.44 13.40
CA CYS A 336 -8.81 -14.64 14.09
C CYS A 336 -8.95 -15.85 13.14
N PRO A 337 -9.68 -15.76 12.01
CA PRO A 337 -9.75 -16.88 11.07
C PRO A 337 -8.39 -17.22 10.46
N VAL A 338 -7.52 -16.24 10.17
CA VAL A 338 -6.20 -16.53 9.60
C VAL A 338 -5.28 -17.22 10.61
N LEU A 339 -5.28 -16.80 11.88
CA LEU A 339 -4.50 -17.47 12.94
C LEU A 339 -4.98 -18.92 13.11
N LYS A 340 -6.29 -19.16 13.08
CA LYS A 340 -6.86 -20.52 13.10
C LYS A 340 -6.41 -21.33 11.88
N ASP A 341 -6.57 -20.80 10.68
CA ASP A 341 -6.22 -21.52 9.46
C ASP A 341 -4.72 -21.79 9.37
N PHE A 342 -3.88 -20.91 9.91
CA PHE A 342 -2.44 -21.11 10.00
C PHE A 342 -2.10 -22.16 11.06
N HIS A 343 -2.76 -22.09 12.23
CA HIS A 343 -2.66 -23.13 13.24
C HIS A 343 -3.01 -24.51 12.67
N ASP A 344 -4.15 -24.67 12.00
CA ASP A 344 -4.64 -25.97 11.50
C ASP A 344 -3.74 -26.56 10.39
N VAL A 345 -2.80 -25.77 9.87
CA VAL A 345 -1.74 -26.25 8.97
C VAL A 345 -0.54 -26.76 9.75
N CYS A 346 -0.22 -26.13 10.88
CA CYS A 346 0.96 -26.40 11.69
C CYS A 346 0.72 -27.45 12.78
N PHE A 347 -0.49 -27.50 13.34
CA PHE A 347 -0.85 -28.35 14.47
C PHE A 347 -2.20 -29.04 14.30
N ASP A 348 -2.35 -30.19 14.95
CA ASP A 348 -3.63 -30.85 15.16
C ASP A 348 -4.43 -30.23 16.33
N GLU A 349 -5.62 -30.77 16.61
CA GLU A 349 -6.48 -30.25 17.67
C GLU A 349 -5.89 -30.37 19.08
N THR A 350 -4.94 -31.28 19.28
CA THR A 350 -4.25 -31.55 20.55
C THR A 350 -2.92 -30.79 20.69
N GLY A 351 -2.48 -30.12 19.63
CA GLY A 351 -1.24 -29.35 19.58
C GLY A 351 -0.03 -30.13 19.11
N ASN A 352 -0.20 -31.35 18.58
CA ASN A 352 0.91 -32.03 17.91
C ASN A 352 1.16 -31.41 16.54
N LYS A 353 2.43 -31.38 16.14
CA LYS A 353 2.82 -30.90 14.81
C LYS A 353 2.14 -31.74 13.73
N THR A 354 1.69 -31.10 12.66
CA THR A 354 1.25 -31.83 11.48
C THR A 354 2.46 -32.36 10.72
N GLN A 355 2.24 -33.36 9.87
CA GLN A 355 3.26 -33.86 8.94
C GLN A 355 3.92 -32.73 8.14
N LEU A 356 3.14 -31.72 7.74
CA LEU A 356 3.65 -30.61 6.94
C LEU A 356 4.71 -29.80 7.70
N LEU A 357 4.50 -29.52 8.99
CA LEU A 357 5.48 -28.80 9.79
C LEU A 357 6.67 -29.70 10.15
N ASP A 358 6.40 -30.98 10.46
CA ASP A 358 7.44 -31.97 10.76
C ASP A 358 8.38 -32.20 9.57
N ASP A 359 7.88 -32.23 8.33
CA ASP A 359 8.71 -32.36 7.13
C ASP A 359 9.75 -31.23 7.03
N PHE A 360 9.34 -29.99 7.33
CA PHE A 360 10.26 -28.85 7.34
C PHE A 360 11.31 -28.94 8.44
N TYR A 361 10.90 -29.32 9.65
CA TYR A 361 11.82 -29.47 10.77
C TYR A 361 12.80 -30.64 10.56
N ASN A 362 12.34 -31.75 9.99
CA ASN A 362 13.18 -32.87 9.60
C ASN A 362 14.17 -32.49 8.49
N ALA A 363 13.79 -31.57 7.59
CA ALA A 363 14.68 -30.98 6.60
C ALA A 363 15.59 -29.86 7.14
N GLY A 364 15.55 -29.59 8.46
CA GLY A 364 16.44 -28.64 9.12
C GLY A 364 15.98 -27.18 9.10
N PHE A 365 14.78 -26.87 8.61
CA PHE A 365 14.20 -25.52 8.77
C PHE A 365 13.87 -25.26 10.23
N ARG A 366 14.13 -24.05 10.72
CA ARG A 366 13.63 -23.57 12.01
C ARG A 366 12.39 -22.68 11.80
N SER A 367 11.64 -22.45 12.87
CA SER A 367 10.49 -21.53 12.85
C SER A 367 10.85 -20.12 12.34
N ASP A 368 12.04 -19.62 12.68
CA ASP A 368 12.60 -18.36 12.16
C ASP A 368 12.79 -18.38 10.63
N ASP A 369 13.19 -19.51 10.06
CA ASP A 369 13.40 -19.67 8.63
C ASP A 369 12.06 -19.66 7.89
N LEU A 370 11.09 -20.42 8.41
CA LEU A 370 9.73 -20.42 7.87
C LEU A 370 9.09 -19.03 7.99
N SER A 371 9.28 -18.34 9.12
CA SER A 371 8.80 -16.98 9.33
C SER A 371 9.42 -15.97 8.34
N ASN A 372 10.71 -16.11 8.02
CA ASN A 372 11.34 -15.29 6.99
C ASN A 372 10.68 -15.49 5.63
N ILE A 373 10.46 -16.75 5.22
CA ILE A 373 9.80 -17.08 3.95
C ILE A 373 8.38 -16.51 3.91
N LEU A 374 7.65 -16.68 5.02
CA LEU A 374 6.28 -16.24 5.21
C LEU A 374 6.14 -14.78 5.64
N SER A 375 7.23 -14.00 5.66
CA SER A 375 7.20 -12.62 6.14
C SER A 375 6.22 -11.79 5.30
N MET A 376 5.31 -11.07 5.99
CA MET A 376 4.23 -10.29 5.39
C MET A 376 3.23 -11.10 4.55
N ALA A 377 3.12 -12.41 4.78
CA ALA A 377 2.15 -13.26 4.08
C ALA A 377 0.69 -12.88 4.40
N GLY A 378 0.43 -12.42 5.63
CA GLY A 378 -0.87 -11.95 6.08
C GLY A 378 -1.97 -12.98 5.82
N ASN A 379 -3.01 -12.57 5.11
CA ASN A 379 -4.14 -13.45 4.74
C ASN A 379 -3.75 -14.68 3.90
N ASN A 380 -2.54 -14.74 3.35
CA ASN A 380 -2.06 -15.83 2.50
C ASN A 380 -1.08 -16.77 3.20
N ALA A 381 -0.81 -16.59 4.50
CA ALA A 381 0.18 -17.40 5.23
C ALA A 381 0.00 -18.92 5.02
N THR A 382 -1.23 -19.40 5.22
CA THR A 382 -1.60 -20.80 5.02
C THR A 382 -1.37 -21.30 3.59
N SER A 383 -1.81 -20.53 2.58
CA SER A 383 -1.68 -20.96 1.18
C SER A 383 -0.22 -20.97 0.72
N ILE A 384 0.56 -19.97 1.13
CA ILE A 384 1.99 -19.87 0.82
C ILE A 384 2.74 -21.04 1.46
N LEU A 385 2.52 -21.33 2.75
CA LEU A 385 3.20 -22.43 3.43
C LEU A 385 2.89 -23.79 2.78
N ARG A 386 1.62 -24.08 2.46
CA ARG A 386 1.23 -25.31 1.77
C ARG A 386 1.84 -25.43 0.38
N ASN A 387 1.89 -24.34 -0.36
CA ASN A 387 2.45 -24.33 -1.71
C ASN A 387 3.98 -24.50 -1.68
N PHE A 388 4.64 -23.89 -0.71
CA PHE A 388 6.07 -24.08 -0.50
C PHE A 388 6.39 -25.53 -0.10
N HIS A 389 5.63 -26.11 0.84
CA HIS A 389 5.76 -27.52 1.22
C HIS A 389 5.66 -28.44 0.00
N LYS A 390 4.62 -28.25 -0.84
CA LYS A 390 4.47 -29.01 -2.08
C LYS A 390 5.67 -28.88 -3.01
N SER A 391 6.30 -27.71 -3.08
CA SER A 391 7.45 -27.49 -3.95
C SER A 391 8.70 -28.18 -3.42
N CYS A 392 8.92 -28.11 -2.11
CA CYS A 392 10.06 -28.74 -1.44
C CYS A 392 9.99 -30.27 -1.45
N PHE A 393 8.81 -30.82 -1.19
CA PHE A 393 8.61 -32.26 -0.94
C PHE A 393 7.81 -32.95 -2.05
N SER A 394 7.82 -32.38 -3.26
CA SER A 394 7.32 -33.08 -4.47
C SER A 394 8.29 -34.17 -4.90
N LYS A 395 7.87 -35.01 -5.87
CA LYS A 395 8.73 -36.04 -6.47
C LYS A 395 9.99 -35.50 -7.16
N GLU A 396 10.02 -34.21 -7.48
CA GLU A 396 11.15 -33.58 -8.17
C GLU A 396 12.31 -33.25 -7.20
N SER A 397 12.10 -33.39 -5.88
CA SER A 397 13.16 -33.33 -4.85
C SER A 397 14.07 -32.10 -4.92
N TYR A 398 13.56 -30.94 -5.38
CA TYR A 398 14.37 -29.71 -5.52
C TYR A 398 15.07 -29.30 -4.23
N LEU A 399 14.42 -29.50 -3.08
CA LEU A 399 15.03 -29.19 -1.80
C LEU A 399 16.26 -30.08 -1.54
N ASP A 400 16.21 -31.35 -1.90
CA ASP A 400 17.31 -32.30 -1.68
C ASP A 400 18.55 -31.89 -2.49
N HIS A 401 18.38 -31.35 -3.70
CA HIS A 401 19.50 -30.83 -4.50
C HIS A 401 20.19 -29.65 -3.81
N PHE A 402 19.41 -28.72 -3.22
CA PHE A 402 20.00 -27.63 -2.43
C PHE A 402 20.70 -28.17 -1.19
N LEU A 403 20.06 -29.06 -0.44
CA LEU A 403 20.60 -29.54 0.84
C LEU A 403 21.80 -30.48 0.65
N ALA A 404 21.97 -31.11 -0.52
CA ALA A 404 23.20 -31.84 -0.84
C ALA A 404 24.43 -30.92 -0.96
N GLU A 405 24.21 -29.62 -1.20
CA GLU A 405 25.24 -28.58 -1.29
C GLU A 405 25.39 -27.82 0.04
N GLU A 406 25.61 -28.56 1.13
CA GLU A 406 25.56 -28.07 2.52
C GLU A 406 26.50 -26.87 2.80
N GLU A 407 27.62 -26.75 2.08
CA GLU A 407 28.54 -25.61 2.22
C GLU A 407 28.00 -24.29 1.65
N LEU A 408 27.00 -24.37 0.75
CA LEU A 408 26.46 -23.22 0.04
C LEU A 408 25.01 -22.93 0.38
N PHE A 409 24.19 -23.96 0.61
CA PHE A 409 22.77 -23.83 0.87
C PHE A 409 22.37 -24.54 2.16
N THR A 410 22.06 -23.74 3.17
CA THR A 410 21.31 -24.20 4.34
C THR A 410 19.84 -23.77 4.24
N PRO A 411 18.92 -24.38 5.01
CA PRO A 411 17.55 -23.88 5.15
C PRO A 411 17.47 -22.38 5.47
N LYS A 412 18.44 -21.87 6.24
CA LYS A 412 18.58 -20.45 6.58
C LYS A 412 19.00 -19.58 5.38
N ASP A 413 19.86 -20.10 4.52
CA ASP A 413 20.26 -19.38 3.30
C ASP A 413 19.13 -19.33 2.29
N LEU A 414 18.41 -20.44 2.13
CA LEU A 414 17.19 -20.51 1.32
C LEU A 414 16.12 -19.55 1.87
N SER A 415 15.90 -19.52 3.19
CA SER A 415 14.91 -18.62 3.79
C SER A 415 15.23 -17.15 3.54
N ARG A 416 16.52 -16.79 3.54
CA ARG A 416 16.98 -15.45 3.17
C ARG A 416 16.74 -15.13 1.70
N ILE A 417 17.03 -16.07 0.79
CA ILE A 417 16.74 -15.90 -0.64
C ILE A 417 15.24 -15.82 -0.88
N LEU A 418 14.41 -16.55 -0.15
CA LEU A 418 12.96 -16.63 -0.37
C LEU A 418 12.15 -15.69 0.53
N ARG A 419 12.81 -14.86 1.33
CA ARG A 419 12.15 -13.97 2.31
C ARG A 419 11.04 -13.10 1.72
N GLY A 420 9.80 -13.29 2.16
CA GLY A 420 8.66 -12.44 1.78
C GLY A 420 8.35 -12.41 0.27
N VAL A 421 8.64 -13.48 -0.46
CA VAL A 421 8.27 -13.59 -1.89
C VAL A 421 6.76 -13.80 -2.09
N GLY A 422 6.04 -14.12 -1.02
CA GLY A 422 4.59 -14.19 -0.99
C GLY A 422 4.02 -15.30 -1.88
N MET A 423 2.95 -14.98 -2.62
CA MET A 423 2.27 -15.93 -3.53
C MET A 423 3.15 -16.45 -4.68
N ASN A 424 4.29 -15.81 -4.94
CA ASN A 424 5.25 -16.23 -5.96
C ASN A 424 6.28 -17.25 -5.44
N ILE A 425 6.08 -17.81 -4.23
CA ILE A 425 7.04 -18.74 -3.62
C ILE A 425 7.41 -19.91 -4.53
N CYS A 426 6.44 -20.58 -5.16
CA CYS A 426 6.69 -21.70 -6.06
C CYS A 426 7.50 -21.29 -7.30
N PRO A 427 7.04 -20.35 -8.15
CA PRO A 427 7.78 -20.00 -9.36
C PRO A 427 9.16 -19.38 -9.05
N ILE A 428 9.34 -18.71 -7.92
CA ILE A 428 10.64 -18.18 -7.52
C ILE A 428 11.57 -19.29 -7.02
N PHE A 429 11.05 -20.28 -6.28
CA PHE A 429 11.84 -21.42 -5.82
C PHE A 429 12.27 -22.31 -7.00
N GLU A 430 11.36 -22.58 -7.94
CA GLU A 430 11.67 -23.30 -9.19
C GLU A 430 12.71 -22.53 -10.02
N LYS A 431 12.52 -21.22 -10.22
CA LYS A 431 13.52 -20.38 -10.89
C LYS A 431 14.88 -20.39 -10.19
N LEU A 432 14.90 -20.41 -8.85
CA LEU A 432 16.14 -20.52 -8.09
C LEU A 432 16.81 -21.88 -8.34
N HIS A 433 16.02 -22.95 -8.34
CA HIS A 433 16.48 -24.30 -8.64
C HIS A 433 17.09 -24.35 -10.04
N ASP A 434 16.36 -23.95 -11.09
CA ASP A 434 16.84 -24.01 -12.48
C ASP A 434 18.06 -23.13 -12.76
N LEU A 435 18.29 -22.10 -11.95
CA LEU A 435 19.53 -21.32 -12.00
C LEU A 435 20.72 -22.08 -11.42
N CYS A 436 20.49 -22.93 -10.43
CA CYS A 436 21.54 -23.58 -9.64
C CYS A 436 21.81 -25.02 -10.10
N PHE A 437 20.75 -25.74 -10.50
CA PHE A 437 20.77 -27.17 -10.79
C PHE A 437 19.96 -27.50 -12.05
N ASP A 438 20.34 -28.59 -12.72
CA ASP A 438 19.51 -29.24 -13.73
C ASP A 438 18.43 -30.13 -13.08
N LYS A 439 17.59 -30.76 -13.91
CA LYS A 439 16.51 -31.65 -13.43
C LYS A 439 17.02 -32.88 -12.67
N SER A 440 18.28 -33.26 -12.85
CA SER A 440 18.91 -34.39 -12.18
C SER A 440 19.66 -33.98 -10.92
N GLY A 441 19.67 -32.68 -10.58
CA GLY A 441 20.37 -32.15 -9.41
C GLY A 441 21.84 -31.84 -9.64
N ASN A 442 22.34 -31.94 -10.87
CA ASN A 442 23.71 -31.52 -11.16
C ASN A 442 23.80 -30.01 -11.20
N ARG A 443 24.91 -29.45 -10.70
CA ARG A 443 25.16 -28.01 -10.77
C ARG A 443 25.14 -27.52 -12.21
N THR A 444 24.55 -26.35 -12.42
CA THR A 444 24.66 -25.65 -13.70
C THR A 444 26.02 -24.97 -13.82
N ASP A 445 26.45 -24.72 -15.07
CA ASP A 445 27.63 -23.89 -15.37
C ASP A 445 27.55 -22.50 -14.71
N TYR A 446 26.33 -22.00 -14.51
CA TYR A 446 26.10 -20.73 -13.85
C TYR A 446 26.50 -20.79 -12.37
N LEU A 447 26.08 -21.83 -11.64
CA LEU A 447 26.45 -22.00 -10.25
C LEU A 447 27.95 -22.24 -10.09
N ASP A 448 28.54 -23.11 -10.92
CA ASP A 448 29.98 -23.38 -10.87
C ASP A 448 30.83 -22.13 -11.16
N SER A 449 30.40 -21.31 -12.11
CA SER A 449 31.03 -20.02 -12.38
C SER A 449 30.92 -19.07 -11.18
N LEU A 450 29.80 -19.06 -10.46
CA LEU A 450 29.66 -18.25 -9.25
C LEU A 450 30.58 -18.73 -8.13
N ILE A 451 30.65 -20.05 -7.90
CA ILE A 451 31.52 -20.66 -6.88
C ILE A 451 32.99 -20.36 -7.16
N LYS A 452 33.42 -20.51 -8.42
CA LYS A 452 34.82 -20.26 -8.81
C LYS A 452 35.26 -18.81 -8.62
N ASN A 453 34.34 -17.86 -8.80
CA ASN A 453 34.66 -16.44 -8.92
C ASN A 453 34.25 -15.59 -7.71
N LYS A 454 33.52 -16.14 -6.73
CA LYS A 454 32.97 -15.36 -5.60
C LYS A 454 33.01 -16.13 -4.28
N PRO A 455 33.21 -15.43 -3.15
CA PRO A 455 32.97 -16.00 -1.83
C PRO A 455 31.47 -16.28 -1.61
N SER A 456 31.15 -17.33 -0.85
CA SER A 456 29.79 -17.88 -0.65
C SER A 456 28.73 -16.82 -0.29
N PHE A 457 29.02 -15.91 0.65
CA PHE A 457 28.06 -14.87 1.04
C PHE A 457 27.66 -13.93 -0.12
N LYS A 458 28.55 -13.71 -1.10
CA LYS A 458 28.26 -12.91 -2.29
C LYS A 458 27.43 -13.68 -3.30
N ILE A 459 27.54 -15.01 -3.34
CA ILE A 459 26.75 -15.89 -4.21
C ILE A 459 25.27 -15.77 -3.84
N LEU A 460 24.94 -15.88 -2.54
CA LEU A 460 23.57 -15.80 -2.06
C LEU A 460 22.90 -14.45 -2.37
N ASN A 461 23.65 -13.35 -2.28
CA ASN A 461 23.14 -12.02 -2.68
C ASN A 461 22.91 -11.93 -4.20
N VAL A 462 23.77 -12.53 -5.02
CA VAL A 462 23.59 -12.57 -6.49
C VAL A 462 22.35 -13.38 -6.84
N LEU A 463 22.16 -14.54 -6.21
CA LEU A 463 20.97 -15.38 -6.41
C LEU A 463 19.69 -14.67 -5.96
N TYR A 464 19.70 -14.06 -4.76
CA TYR A 464 18.61 -13.23 -4.24
C TYR A 464 18.15 -12.18 -5.26
N GLU A 465 19.10 -11.42 -5.82
CA GLU A 465 18.82 -10.38 -6.81
C GLU A 465 18.31 -10.96 -8.13
N ARG A 466 18.88 -12.08 -8.57
CA ARG A 466 18.55 -12.68 -9.88
C ARG A 466 17.14 -13.26 -9.91
N VAL A 467 16.72 -13.91 -8.82
CA VAL A 467 15.37 -14.51 -8.76
C VAL A 467 14.29 -13.46 -8.56
N ARG A 468 14.55 -12.40 -7.81
CA ARG A 468 13.57 -11.31 -7.55
C ARG A 468 13.44 -10.27 -8.65
N LYS A 469 14.45 -10.10 -9.51
CA LYS A 469 14.28 -9.27 -10.70
C LYS A 469 13.20 -9.92 -11.57
N ALA A 470 12.12 -9.17 -11.82
CA ALA A 470 11.20 -9.45 -12.90
C ALA A 470 12.00 -9.63 -14.20
N PRO A 471 11.49 -10.36 -15.22
CA PRO A 471 12.11 -10.29 -16.53
C PRO A 471 12.05 -8.83 -17.00
N THR A 472 13.13 -8.08 -16.78
CA THR A 472 13.51 -7.00 -17.66
C THR A 472 13.51 -7.62 -19.03
N PHE A 473 12.60 -7.18 -19.90
CA PHE A 473 12.76 -7.38 -21.34
C PHE A 473 14.22 -7.10 -21.65
N LEU A 474 14.95 -8.15 -22.02
CA LEU A 474 16.35 -8.11 -22.37
C LEU A 474 16.46 -7.30 -23.67
N ASN A 475 16.57 -5.99 -23.54
CA ASN A 475 17.19 -5.18 -24.57
C ASN A 475 18.65 -4.95 -24.14
N ASP A 476 19.51 -5.67 -24.86
CA ASP A 476 20.87 -5.30 -25.24
C ASP A 476 21.99 -5.32 -24.18
N ILE A 477 22.63 -6.49 -24.05
CA ILE A 477 24.09 -6.61 -24.24
C ILE A 477 24.36 -7.90 -25.06
N PRO A 478 25.07 -7.84 -26.21
CA PRO A 478 25.39 -9.02 -27.00
C PRO A 478 26.40 -9.93 -26.29
N PHE A 479 26.05 -11.21 -26.17
CA PHE A 479 26.98 -12.30 -25.89
C PHE A 479 27.88 -12.51 -27.11
N GLN A 480 29.04 -11.86 -27.15
CA GLN A 480 30.16 -12.28 -27.98
C GLN A 480 31.45 -12.17 -27.16
N GLN A 481 31.80 -13.28 -26.49
CA GLN A 481 33.16 -13.82 -26.36
C GLN A 481 33.16 -14.91 -25.29
N LEU A 482 32.83 -16.13 -25.71
CA LEU A 482 33.48 -17.32 -25.21
C LEU A 482 33.45 -18.35 -26.34
N ASP A 483 34.58 -18.41 -27.04
CA ASP A 483 34.94 -19.46 -27.99
C ASP A 483 35.06 -20.77 -27.20
N ILE A 484 34.14 -21.71 -27.44
CA ILE A 484 34.39 -23.14 -27.26
C ILE A 484 33.76 -23.83 -28.46
N SER A 485 34.59 -23.99 -29.49
CA SER A 485 34.41 -24.98 -30.53
C SER A 485 34.71 -26.38 -29.97
N ILE A 486 34.15 -27.40 -30.63
CA ILE A 486 34.26 -28.87 -30.37
C ILE A 486 33.12 -29.33 -29.43
N ILE A 487 32.06 -30.00 -29.89
CA ILE A 487 32.00 -31.32 -30.54
C ILE A 487 30.90 -31.37 -31.63
N LYS A 488 31.19 -32.15 -32.69
CA LYS A 488 30.43 -32.39 -33.93
C LYS A 488 29.36 -33.48 -33.76
N GLU A 489 28.39 -33.50 -34.70
CA GLU A 489 27.82 -34.69 -35.41
C GLU A 489 27.05 -35.72 -34.53
N ASP A 490 25.82 -36.18 -34.83
CA ASP A 490 25.22 -36.59 -36.11
C ASP A 490 23.68 -36.72 -36.08
N GLU A 491 23.08 -36.60 -37.27
CA GLU A 491 21.94 -37.31 -37.89
C GLU A 491 20.59 -37.44 -37.14
N MET A 492 19.47 -36.84 -37.57
CA MET A 492 18.64 -37.06 -38.77
C MET A 492 18.04 -38.48 -38.87
N GLU A 493 16.73 -38.62 -38.58
CA GLU A 493 15.85 -39.55 -39.29
C GLU A 493 14.40 -39.05 -39.29
N ASP A 494 13.94 -38.68 -40.49
CA ASP A 494 12.56 -38.47 -40.89
C ASP A 494 11.83 -39.81 -41.05
N ILE A 495 10.57 -39.91 -40.63
CA ILE A 495 9.59 -40.78 -41.29
C ILE A 495 8.26 -40.02 -41.46
N ASP A 496 7.92 -39.78 -42.72
CA ASP A 496 6.66 -39.30 -43.26
C ASP A 496 5.51 -40.33 -43.11
N GLY A 497 4.36 -39.86 -42.61
CA GLY A 497 2.97 -40.12 -43.08
C GLY A 497 2.39 -41.55 -43.15
N PRO A 498 1.08 -41.73 -43.47
CA PRO A 498 0.13 -40.73 -43.97
C PRO A 498 -1.28 -40.70 -43.30
N SER A 499 -1.97 -39.60 -43.64
CA SER A 499 -3.40 -39.26 -43.58
C SER A 499 -4.37 -40.39 -44.00
N THR A 500 -5.56 -40.59 -43.41
CA THR A 500 -6.91 -39.98 -43.69
C THR A 500 -8.00 -41.06 -43.42
N PRO A 501 -9.35 -40.85 -43.59
CA PRO A 501 -10.32 -40.06 -42.80
C PRO A 501 -11.64 -40.86 -42.52
N LEU A 502 -12.77 -40.16 -42.23
CA LEU A 502 -14.20 -40.59 -42.20
C LEU A 502 -14.74 -40.98 -40.80
N SER A 503 -16.02 -40.77 -40.42
CA SER A 503 -17.15 -39.89 -40.75
C SER A 503 -18.35 -40.37 -39.88
N ASN A 504 -19.47 -39.64 -39.93
CA ASN A 504 -20.86 -40.01 -39.53
C ASN A 504 -21.28 -39.58 -38.11
N GLU A 505 -22.10 -38.53 -37.98
CA GLU A 505 -23.58 -38.44 -38.11
C GLU A 505 -24.30 -38.74 -36.79
N VAL A 506 -24.85 -37.71 -36.12
CA VAL A 506 -26.27 -37.29 -36.10
C VAL A 506 -27.18 -38.28 -35.36
N GLU A 507 -27.74 -37.84 -34.22
CA GLU A 507 -29.15 -38.11 -33.92
C GLU A 507 -29.74 -37.02 -32.99
N HIS A 508 -30.87 -36.48 -33.45
CA HIS A 508 -31.77 -35.57 -32.77
C HIS A 508 -32.79 -36.36 -31.94
N THR A 509 -33.13 -35.90 -30.74
CA THR A 509 -34.50 -36.02 -30.22
C THR A 509 -34.92 -34.77 -29.44
N ASN A 510 -35.94 -34.10 -29.97
CA ASN A 510 -36.79 -33.13 -29.29
C ASN A 510 -37.64 -33.82 -28.21
N LEU A 511 -38.03 -33.08 -27.16
CA LEU A 511 -39.39 -33.13 -26.60
C LEU A 511 -39.71 -31.87 -25.78
N ASN A 512 -40.76 -31.19 -26.23
CA ASN A 512 -41.49 -30.11 -25.55
C ASN A 512 -42.24 -30.63 -24.31
N SER A 513 -42.39 -29.77 -23.28
CA SER A 513 -43.73 -29.42 -22.75
C SER A 513 -43.68 -28.34 -21.65
N ASN A 514 -44.32 -27.20 -21.94
CA ASN A 514 -45.15 -26.30 -21.11
C ASN A 514 -45.23 -26.57 -19.59
N THR A 515 -45.14 -25.53 -18.74
CA THR A 515 -46.26 -24.64 -18.32
C THR A 515 -45.88 -23.89 -17.02
N LEU A 516 -46.17 -22.59 -16.94
CA LEU A 516 -46.04 -21.70 -15.76
C LEU A 516 -46.97 -22.13 -14.59
N PRO A 517 -46.80 -21.59 -13.36
CA PRO A 517 -47.49 -20.34 -13.06
C PRO A 517 -46.71 -19.30 -12.24
N ILE A 518 -47.07 -18.06 -12.56
CA ILE A 518 -46.92 -16.79 -11.85
C ILE A 518 -47.25 -16.90 -10.35
N ARG A 519 -46.45 -16.24 -9.48
CA ARG A 519 -46.91 -15.82 -8.15
C ARG A 519 -46.37 -14.45 -7.73
N ASN A 520 -47.22 -13.45 -7.98
CA ASN A 520 -47.61 -12.28 -7.18
C ASN A 520 -46.61 -11.61 -6.23
N GLY A 521 -46.41 -10.32 -6.51
CA GLY A 521 -45.79 -9.34 -5.64
C GLY A 521 -46.60 -9.00 -4.39
N LYS A 522 -45.88 -8.43 -3.41
CA LYS A 522 -46.43 -7.85 -2.20
C LYS A 522 -46.10 -6.35 -2.18
N LYS A 523 -47.08 -5.53 -2.58
CA LYS A 523 -47.12 -4.09 -2.33
C LYS A 523 -47.16 -3.86 -0.81
N ARG A 524 -46.35 -2.95 -0.29
CA ARG A 524 -46.58 -2.33 1.03
C ARG A 524 -47.26 -0.98 0.80
N ASN A 525 -48.45 -0.85 1.37
CA ASN A 525 -49.19 0.41 1.48
C ASN A 525 -48.51 1.32 2.51
N LEU A 526 -48.30 2.58 2.15
CA LEU A 526 -48.16 3.68 3.10
C LEU A 526 -49.45 4.49 3.03
N GLY A 527 -50.25 4.38 4.09
CA GLY A 527 -51.47 5.14 4.29
C GLY A 527 -51.15 6.57 4.74
N SER A 528 -51.79 7.51 4.07
CA SER A 528 -51.91 8.92 4.38
C SER A 528 -52.74 9.15 5.65
N ALA A 529 -52.31 10.11 6.48
CA ALA A 529 -53.20 10.86 7.36
C ALA A 529 -52.88 12.35 7.22
N GLN A 530 -53.85 13.10 6.69
CA GLN A 530 -53.91 14.56 6.76
C GLN A 530 -54.40 14.97 8.14
N GLN A 531 -53.82 16.03 8.71
CA GLN A 531 -54.62 17.06 9.37
C GLN A 531 -53.93 18.43 9.31
N GLN A 532 -54.77 19.41 8.95
CA GLN A 532 -54.59 20.86 8.96
C GLN A 532 -54.07 21.33 10.34
N GLY A 533 -53.36 22.44 10.56
CA GLY A 533 -53.05 23.65 9.79
C GLY A 533 -52.90 24.79 10.82
N ARG A 534 -51.91 25.68 10.69
CA ARG A 534 -52.02 27.12 11.04
C ARG A 534 -50.71 27.89 10.82
N SER A 535 -50.85 28.95 10.03
CA SER A 535 -50.19 30.26 10.02
C SER A 535 -48.91 30.51 10.83
N GLY A 536 -47.94 31.20 10.21
CA GLY A 536 -46.97 31.98 10.98
C GLY A 536 -45.76 32.51 10.22
N LYS A 537 -45.94 33.63 9.52
CA LYS A 537 -44.99 34.75 9.31
C LYS A 537 -43.52 34.43 8.94
N LYS A 538 -43.20 34.84 7.71
CA LYS A 538 -41.86 35.26 7.26
C LYS A 538 -41.25 36.26 8.25
N GLN A 539 -40.00 36.02 8.65
CA GLN A 539 -39.14 37.05 9.20
C GLN A 539 -37.82 37.07 8.44
N LYS A 540 -37.66 38.17 7.71
CA LYS A 540 -36.48 38.63 7.00
C LYS A 540 -35.65 39.37 8.04
N VAL A 541 -34.42 38.93 8.31
CA VAL A 541 -33.47 39.71 9.11
C VAL A 541 -32.17 39.82 8.33
N SER A 542 -31.95 41.04 7.85
CA SER A 542 -30.71 41.65 7.42
C SER A 542 -29.75 41.83 8.59
N LEU A 543 -28.43 41.81 8.32
CA LEU A 543 -27.32 42.46 9.03
C LEU A 543 -26.03 41.89 8.37
N GLN A 544 -24.96 42.60 8.05
CA GLN A 544 -24.66 44.03 7.98
C GLN A 544 -23.32 44.08 7.22
N GLN A 545 -23.23 44.88 6.16
CA GLN A 545 -21.95 45.24 5.54
C GLN A 545 -21.31 46.35 6.40
N SER A 546 -20.06 46.15 6.82
CA SER A 546 -19.18 47.23 7.24
C SER A 546 -18.16 47.49 6.14
N ASN A 547 -18.39 48.58 5.41
CA ASN A 547 -17.39 49.28 4.63
C ASN A 547 -16.50 50.07 5.60
N SER A 548 -15.19 49.97 5.43
CA SER A 548 -14.28 51.08 5.68
C SER A 548 -13.33 51.21 4.50
N SER A 549 -13.47 52.36 3.87
CA SER A 549 -12.79 52.85 2.70
C SER A 549 -11.58 53.70 3.09
N SER A 550 -10.45 53.50 2.41
CA SER A 550 -9.54 54.57 1.92
C SER A 550 -8.53 53.91 0.96
N GLN A 551 -8.61 54.22 -0.34
CA GLN A 551 -7.65 55.10 -1.06
C GLN A 551 -6.18 54.66 -0.85
N GLY A 552 -5.42 54.13 -1.80
CA GLY A 552 -5.42 54.34 -3.25
C GLY A 552 -4.39 55.41 -3.63
N MET A 553 -3.12 55.03 -3.79
CA MET A 553 -2.00 55.61 -4.57
C MET A 553 -0.82 54.66 -4.32
N GLY A 554 0.09 54.29 -5.22
CA GLY A 554 0.48 54.72 -6.54
C GLY A 554 1.89 54.15 -6.73
N SER A 555 2.18 53.61 -7.90
CA SER A 555 3.47 53.05 -8.29
C SER A 555 4.60 54.08 -8.32
N SER A 556 5.84 53.57 -8.21
CA SER A 556 7.15 54.19 -8.51
C SER A 556 7.87 54.84 -7.33
N GLU A 557 8.97 54.22 -6.87
CA GLU A 557 10.29 54.85 -6.97
C GLU A 557 11.43 53.85 -6.72
N TYR A 558 12.39 53.93 -7.63
CA TYR A 558 13.61 53.15 -7.75
C TYR A 558 14.73 53.86 -6.95
N ARG A 559 15.54 53.09 -6.21
CA ARG A 559 16.94 53.36 -5.78
C ARG A 559 17.30 54.73 -5.16
N HIS A 560 17.60 54.74 -3.86
CA HIS A 560 18.95 54.96 -3.30
C HIS A 560 18.90 54.97 -1.75
N ASN A 561 19.58 54.03 -1.08
CA ASN A 561 20.77 54.36 -0.30
C ASN A 561 21.41 53.15 0.40
N LEU A 562 22.72 53.08 0.21
CA LEU A 562 23.66 52.12 0.75
C LEU A 562 24.36 52.76 1.97
N LYS A 563 24.78 51.91 2.92
CA LYS A 563 25.84 52.10 3.96
C LYS A 563 25.43 52.58 5.37
N LYS A 564 25.39 51.61 6.30
CA LYS A 564 26.19 51.48 7.55
C LYS A 564 25.51 50.40 8.41
N LYS A 565 26.14 49.47 9.12
CA LYS A 565 27.55 49.19 9.44
C LYS A 565 27.56 47.74 10.00
N ARG A 566 28.52 46.93 9.59
CA ARG A 566 28.80 45.60 10.15
C ARG A 566 29.18 45.70 11.64
N ARG A 567 28.65 44.80 12.48
CA ARG A 567 29.35 44.26 13.66
C ARG A 567 29.20 42.74 13.67
N ILE A 568 30.33 42.09 13.49
CA ILE A 568 30.55 40.65 13.65
C ILE A 568 30.80 40.44 15.14
N GLN A 569 30.07 39.52 15.77
CA GLN A 569 30.44 38.97 17.07
C GLN A 569 30.83 37.51 16.83
N LYS A 570 32.14 37.26 16.84
CA LYS A 570 32.73 35.93 16.90
C LYS A 570 32.51 35.40 18.32
N TYR A 571 31.95 34.20 18.45
CA TYR A 571 32.14 33.37 19.63
C TYR A 571 33.15 32.28 19.26
N SER A 572 34.31 32.35 19.90
CA SER A 572 35.33 31.31 19.91
C SER A 572 34.95 30.28 20.98
N ILE A 573 35.04 28.99 20.64
CA ILE A 573 34.97 27.87 21.59
C ILE A 573 36.41 27.62 22.10
N PRO A 574 36.64 27.40 23.41
CA PRO A 574 37.98 27.12 23.94
C PRO A 574 38.46 25.70 23.60
N ASP A 575 39.76 25.58 23.30
CA ASP A 575 40.49 24.36 22.87
C ASP A 575 40.55 23.21 23.90
N GLU A 576 40.08 23.38 25.14
CA GLU A 576 40.19 22.34 26.18
C GLU A 576 39.14 21.22 26.04
N GLU A 577 37.97 21.49 25.46
CA GLU A 577 36.93 20.45 25.25
C GLU A 577 37.25 19.49 24.10
N GLN A 578 38.14 19.86 23.16
CA GLN A 578 38.55 18.97 22.08
C GLN A 578 39.64 17.97 22.50
N GLN A 579 40.44 18.29 23.53
CA GLN A 579 41.47 17.37 24.02
C GLN A 579 40.91 16.27 24.94
N GLU A 580 39.85 16.54 25.71
CA GLU A 580 39.24 15.51 26.57
C GLU A 580 38.43 14.47 25.77
N MET A 581 37.88 14.88 24.62
CA MET A 581 37.12 13.98 23.74
C MET A 581 38.01 13.00 22.97
N PHE A 582 39.30 13.32 22.76
CA PHE A 582 40.24 12.45 22.07
C PHE A 582 40.87 11.38 22.99
N LEU A 583 40.85 11.59 24.31
CA LEU A 583 41.39 10.66 25.30
C LEU A 583 40.39 9.57 25.73
N ARG A 584 39.07 9.77 25.56
CA ARG A 584 38.04 8.76 25.89
C ARG A 584 37.72 7.76 24.76
N LEU A 585 38.42 7.85 23.62
CA LEU A 585 38.26 6.93 22.48
C LEU A 585 39.37 5.87 22.39
N LYS A 586 40.19 5.72 23.44
CA LYS A 586 41.32 4.77 23.50
C LYS A 586 41.35 3.86 24.72
N GLU A 587 40.27 3.83 25.50
CA GLU A 587 39.98 2.77 26.49
C GLU A 587 38.70 2.05 26.05
#